data_AF-A0A819ZIQ3-F1
#
_entry.id   AF-A0A819ZIQ3-F1
#
_cell.length_a   1.000
_cell.length_b   1.000
_cell.length_c   1.000
_cell.angle_alpha   90.00
_cell.angle_beta   90.00
_cell.angle_gamma   90.00
#
_symmetry.space_group_name_H-M   'P 1'
#
loop_
_entity.id
_entity.type
_entity.pdbx_description
1 polymer ?
#
loop_
_entity_poly.entity_id
_entity_poly.type
_entity_poly.pdbx_seq_one_letter_code
_entity_poly.pdbx_strand_id
1 'polypeptide(L)'
;MKSKEIQELVLRLYNDGCGGNEIHKSLRGLISKRTIFYWLKSIKATGTIQLQGPPGCPMLVRSKGLIQKVKHRLSNKKPISARSLAKKLNVSPM
;
A
#
# COMPACT_ATOMS: atom_id res chain seq x y z
N MET A 1 -0.47 10.93 23.55
CA MET A 1 -1.65 10.06 23.36
C MET A 1 -1.22 8.84 22.58
N LYS A 2 -1.62 7.65 23.03
CA LYS A 2 -1.35 6.40 22.30
C LYS A 2 -2.31 6.31 21.10
N SER A 3 -1.87 5.67 20.01
CA SER A 3 -2.67 5.53 18.78
C SER A 3 -4.07 4.95 19.03
N LYS A 4 -4.22 4.04 20.01
CA LYS A 4 -5.52 3.44 20.38
C LYS A 4 -6.49 4.45 21.00
N GLU A 5 -6.00 5.33 21.87
CA GLU A 5 -6.83 6.35 22.53
C GLU A 5 -7.43 7.31 21.50
N ILE A 6 -6.66 7.66 20.46
CA ILE A 6 -7.13 8.54 19.39
C ILE A 6 -8.19 7.83 18.53
N GLN A 7 -8.02 6.53 18.28
CA GLN A 7 -9.00 5.73 17.53
C GLN A 7 -10.32 5.61 18.30
N GLU A 8 -10.27 5.32 19.59
CA GLU A 8 -11.46 5.27 20.44
C GLU A 8 -12.17 6.62 20.49
N LEU A 9 -11.41 7.72 20.57
CA LEU A 9 -11.98 9.06 20.55
C LEU A 9 -12.67 9.37 19.21
N VAL A 10 -12.07 9.00 18.08
CA VAL A 10 -12.71 9.14 16.76
C VAL A 10 -13.98 8.30 16.64
N LEU A 11 -13.96 7.07 17.16
CA LEU A 11 -15.12 6.19 17.13
C LEU A 11 -16.28 6.75 17.97
N ARG A 12 -15.98 7.29 19.16
CA ARG A 12 -16.97 7.95 20.01
C ARG A 12 -17.59 9.16 19.32
N LEU A 13 -16.77 10.08 18.81
CA LEU A 13 -17.25 11.26 18.10
C LEU A 13 -18.09 10.91 16.86
N TYR A 14 -17.75 9.83 16.15
CA TYR A 14 -18.57 9.34 15.06
C TYR A 14 -19.93 8.82 15.52
N ASN A 15 -19.96 8.06 16.63
CA ASN A 15 -21.21 7.57 17.23
C ASN A 15 -22.09 8.70 17.77
N ASP A 16 -21.48 9.79 18.23
CA ASP A 16 -22.15 11.02 18.66
C ASP A 16 -22.70 11.84 17.47
N GLY A 17 -22.49 11.37 16.23
CA GLY A 17 -23.01 12.00 15.01
C GLY A 17 -22.12 13.10 14.43
N CYS A 18 -20.90 13.30 14.94
CA CYS A 18 -20.02 14.33 14.44
C CYS A 18 -19.52 14.03 13.01
N GLY A 19 -19.48 15.07 12.17
CA GLY A 19 -18.94 14.99 10.82
C GLY A 19 -17.41 14.93 10.81
N GLY A 20 -16.81 14.40 9.74
CA GLY A 20 -15.35 14.25 9.65
C GLY A 20 -14.55 15.56 9.77
N ASN A 21 -15.13 16.69 9.36
CA ASN A 21 -14.52 18.01 9.55
C ASN A 21 -14.52 18.46 11.02
N GLU A 22 -15.56 18.11 11.77
CA GLU A 22 -15.68 18.43 13.21
C GLU A 22 -14.71 17.56 14.01
N ILE A 23 -14.65 16.27 13.70
CA ILE A 23 -13.68 15.33 14.29
C ILE A 23 -12.25 15.83 14.09
N HIS A 24 -11.92 16.32 12.89
CA HIS A 24 -10.60 16.88 12.60
C HIS A 24 -10.26 18.11 13.45
N LYS A 25 -11.25 19.00 13.66
CA LYS A 25 -11.09 20.19 14.51
C LYS A 25 -10.94 19.78 15.98
N SER A 26 -11.74 18.83 16.47
CA SER A 26 -11.67 18.30 17.83
C SER A 26 -10.32 17.65 18.13
N LEU A 27 -9.72 17.00 17.13
CA LEU A 27 -8.37 16.44 17.21
C LEU A 27 -7.25 17.48 17.05
N ARG A 28 -7.56 18.77 16.89
CA ARG A 28 -6.58 19.85 16.70
C ARG A 28 -5.54 19.56 15.58
N GLY A 29 -5.94 18.81 14.56
CA GLY A 29 -5.03 18.43 13.46
C GLY A 29 -3.96 17.38 13.80
N LEU A 30 -4.07 16.66 14.94
CA LEU A 30 -3.21 15.51 15.25
C LEU A 30 -3.20 14.44 14.15
N ILE A 31 -4.28 14.37 13.37
CA ILE A 31 -4.48 13.42 12.28
C ILE A 31 -4.93 14.18 11.05
N SER A 32 -4.41 13.81 9.88
CA SER A 32 -4.84 14.41 8.60
C SER A 32 -6.34 14.17 8.33
N LYS A 33 -7.01 15.16 7.72
CA LYS A 33 -8.40 14.99 7.25
C LYS A 33 -8.60 13.71 6.44
N ARG A 34 -7.65 13.40 5.56
CA ARG A 34 -7.69 12.21 4.71
C ARG A 34 -7.76 10.92 5.53
N THR A 35 -6.93 10.82 6.56
CA THR A 35 -6.92 9.67 7.48
C THR A 35 -8.24 9.55 8.22
N ILE A 36 -8.82 10.66 8.68
CA ILE A 36 -10.14 10.66 9.33
C ILE A 36 -11.21 10.15 8.36
N PHE A 37 -11.25 10.64 7.12
CA PHE A 37 -12.21 10.13 6.13
C PHE A 37 -12.04 8.64 5.84
N TYR A 38 -10.80 8.14 5.77
CA TYR A 38 -10.57 6.70 5.65
C TYR A 38 -11.13 5.93 6.85
N TRP A 39 -10.89 6.41 8.07
CA TRP A 39 -11.39 5.76 9.28
C TRP A 39 -12.92 5.74 9.34
N LEU A 40 -13.58 6.85 9.01
CA LEU A 40 -15.05 6.91 8.95
C LEU A 40 -15.61 5.95 7.90
N LYS A 41 -14.93 5.80 6.75
CA LYS A 41 -15.30 4.81 5.73
C LYS A 41 -15.15 3.38 6.26
N SER A 42 -14.06 3.07 6.97
CA SER A 42 -13.86 1.76 7.59
C SER A 42 -14.89 1.46 8.69
N ILE A 43 -15.20 2.45 9.54
CA ILE A 43 -16.24 2.32 10.58
C ILE A 43 -17.59 2.05 9.95
N LYS A 44 -17.96 2.77 8.88
CA LYS A 44 -19.23 2.53 8.17
C LYS A 44 -19.31 1.13 7.54
N ALA A 45 -18.18 0.58 7.09
CA ALA A 45 -18.15 -0.73 6.43
C ALA A 45 -18.07 -1.91 7.42
N THR A 46 -17.36 -1.76 8.53
CA THR A 46 -16.97 -2.89 9.41
C THR A 46 -17.27 -2.64 10.89
N GLY A 47 -17.81 -1.47 11.25
CA GLY A 47 -18.02 -1.06 12.64
C GLY A 47 -16.75 -0.72 13.42
N THR A 48 -15.57 -0.86 12.81
CA THR A 48 -14.28 -0.64 13.48
C THR A 48 -13.29 0.10 12.59
N ILE A 49 -12.29 0.73 13.21
CA ILE A 49 -11.18 1.37 12.48
C ILE A 49 -10.18 0.27 12.10
N GLN A 50 -10.35 -0.31 10.90
CA GLN A 50 -9.36 -1.22 10.34
C GLN A 50 -8.16 -0.43 9.79
N LEU A 51 -7.02 -0.57 10.47
CA LEU A 51 -5.73 -0.02 10.06
C LEU A 51 -4.87 -1.00 9.27
N GLN A 52 -5.36 -2.21 8.99
CA GLN A 52 -4.61 -3.12 8.13
C GLN A 52 -4.35 -2.40 6.81
N GLY A 53 -3.07 -2.33 6.44
CA GLY A 53 -2.68 -1.73 5.17
C GLY A 53 -3.48 -2.35 4.02
N PRO A 54 -3.52 -1.71 2.84
CA PRO A 54 -4.02 -2.39 1.65
C PRO A 54 -3.39 -3.78 1.61
N PRO A 55 -4.16 -4.85 1.31
CA PRO A 55 -3.61 -6.20 1.29
C PRO A 55 -2.30 -6.13 0.51
N GLY A 56 -1.19 -6.43 1.18
CA GLY A 56 0.12 -6.37 0.55
C GLY A 56 0.04 -7.15 -0.74
N CYS A 57 0.71 -6.68 -1.79
CA CYS A 57 0.69 -7.36 -3.09
C CYS A 57 0.88 -8.86 -2.84
N PRO A 58 -0.09 -9.72 -3.21
CA PRO A 58 0.00 -11.13 -2.92
C PRO A 58 1.33 -11.58 -3.50
N MET A 59 2.19 -12.13 -2.64
CA MET A 59 3.49 -12.66 -3.04
C MET A 59 3.19 -13.60 -4.20
N LEU A 60 3.60 -13.23 -5.42
CA LEU A 60 3.31 -14.02 -6.61
C LEU A 60 3.84 -15.43 -6.32
N VAL A 61 2.92 -16.36 -6.06
CA VAL A 61 3.28 -17.74 -5.76
C VAL A 61 4.16 -18.18 -6.92
N ARG A 62 5.40 -18.58 -6.62
CA ARG A 62 6.38 -19.10 -7.58
C ARG A 62 5.88 -20.45 -8.11
N SER A 63 4.77 -20.43 -8.84
CA SER A 63 4.18 -21.61 -9.42
C SER A 63 5.15 -22.17 -10.46
N LYS A 64 5.22 -23.50 -10.53
CA LYS A 64 6.10 -24.21 -11.46
C LYS A 64 5.90 -23.73 -12.90
N GLY A 65 4.65 -23.43 -13.28
CA GLY A 65 4.29 -22.89 -14.59
C GLY A 65 4.83 -21.48 -14.85
N LEU A 66 4.82 -20.58 -13.85
CA LEU A 66 5.35 -19.22 -14.01
C LEU A 66 6.87 -19.23 -14.10
N ILE A 67 7.55 -20.09 -13.32
CA ILE A 67 8.99 -20.33 -13.44
C ILE A 67 9.35 -20.87 -14.83
N GLN A 68 8.61 -21.87 -15.33
CA GLN A 68 8.85 -22.44 -16.66
C GLN A 68 8.65 -21.41 -17.77
N LYS A 69 7.59 -20.58 -17.70
CA LYS A 69 7.38 -19.48 -18.66
C LYS A 69 8.55 -18.48 -18.66
N VAL A 70 9.06 -18.11 -17.48
CA VAL A 70 10.23 -17.22 -17.37
C VAL A 70 11.48 -17.88 -17.93
N LYS A 71 11.74 -19.15 -17.60
CA LYS A 71 12.89 -19.91 -18.13
C LYS A 71 12.84 -20.02 -19.65
N HIS A 72 11.67 -20.34 -20.22
CA HIS A 72 11.48 -20.42 -21.67
C HIS A 72 11.68 -19.06 -22.36
N ARG A 73 11.21 -17.96 -21.75
CA ARG A 73 11.45 -16.61 -22.28
C ARG A 73 12.93 -16.24 -22.24
N LEU A 74 13.68 -16.69 -21.23
CA LEU A 74 15.11 -16.47 -21.14
C LEU A 74 15.90 -17.36 -22.11
N SER A 75 15.52 -18.62 -22.30
CA SER A 75 16.17 -19.53 -23.26
C SER A 75 15.99 -19.09 -24.71
N ASN A 76 14.86 -18.46 -25.03
CA ASN A 76 14.58 -17.97 -26.38
C ASN A 76 15.21 -16.62 -26.69
N LYS A 77 15.80 -15.95 -25.69
CA LYS A 77 16.62 -14.75 -25.94
C LYS A 77 18.02 -15.21 -26.32
N LYS A 78 18.47 -14.82 -27.52
CA LYS A 78 19.88 -14.97 -27.90
C LYS A 78 20.73 -14.32 -26.80
N PRO A 79 21.77 -15.00 -26.27
CA PRO A 79 22.63 -14.40 -25.27
C PRO A 79 23.25 -13.13 -25.85
N ILE A 80 22.95 -11.99 -25.23
CA ILE A 80 23.55 -10.71 -25.58
C ILE A 80 24.88 -10.64 -24.84
N SER A 81 25.99 -10.47 -25.55
CA SER A 81 27.29 -10.29 -24.90
C SER A 81 27.27 -9.02 -24.04
N ALA A 82 27.98 -9.05 -22.90
CA ALA A 82 28.06 -7.90 -22.00
C ALA A 82 28.47 -6.62 -22.74
N ARG A 83 29.39 -6.74 -23.71
CA ARG A 83 29.83 -5.65 -24.60
C ARG A 83 28.69 -5.10 -25.49
N SER A 84 27.84 -5.97 -26.05
CA SER A 84 26.69 -5.57 -26.85
C SER A 84 25.61 -4.87 -26.00
N LEU A 85 25.42 -5.35 -24.77
CA LEU A 85 24.50 -4.75 -23.81
C LEU A 85 24.99 -3.37 -23.34
N ALA A 86 26.27 -3.25 -22.99
CA ALA A 86 26.90 -2.00 -22.60
C ALA A 86 26.79 -0.92 -23.70
N LYS A 87 27.06 -1.31 -24.95
CA LYS A 87 26.88 -0.43 -26.12
C LYS A 87 25.44 0.02 -26.30
N LYS A 88 24.45 -0.87 -26.12
CA LYS A 88 23.02 -0.52 -26.22
C LYS A 88 22.56 0.41 -25.08
N LEU A 89 23.13 0.27 -23.91
CA LEU A 89 22.80 1.05 -22.71
C LEU A 89 23.64 2.34 -22.58
N ASN A 90 24.53 2.63 -23.56
CA ASN A 90 25.49 3.75 -23.51
C ASN A 90 26.30 3.79 -22.21
N VAL A 91 26.68 2.61 -21.71
CA VAL A 91 27.55 2.47 -20.54
C VAL A 91 28.91 1.98 -21.03
N SER A 92 29.99 2.54 -20.50
CA SER A 92 31.34 2.10 -20.86
C SER A 92 31.52 0.63 -20.44
N PRO A 93 31.83 -0.31 -21.36
CA PRO A 93 32.13 -1.68 -20.97
C PRO A 93 33.49 -1.70 -20.26
N MET A 94 33.51 -2.09 -18.99
CA MET A 94 34.75 -2.47 -18.30
C MET A 94 35.33 -3.76 -18.90
#